data_AF-A0A2R6MVK6-F1
#
_entry.id   AF-A0A2R6MVK6-F1
#
_cell.length_a   1.000
_cell.length_b   1.000
_cell.length_c   1.000
_cell.angle_alpha   90.00
_cell.angle_beta   90.00
_cell.angle_gamma   90.00
#
_symmetry.space_group_name_H-M   'P 1'
#
loop_
_entity.id
_entity.type
_entity.pdbx_description
1 polymer ?
#
loop_
_entity_poly.entity_id
_entity_poly.type
_entity_poly.pdbx_seq_one_letter_code
_entity_poly.pdbx_strand_id
1 'polypeptide(L)'
;MDCVFVGAGAVADQYAAGLDGSPLRLAGVCDLDPGRAERLAAAHGADAFTDLGSALDALDAPLALNLTSHAAHVGRVTGWHDRPDSFLAVGPLYDGAVYPLSLLVAWFGPVQRVRAADVLDVWPADEEKNPEAPTHIEATLSFDGPVVRLTASLYAPHRSREFYGLELHGDGGSIYLRDAGGRGPAPGDLSYARTGREYTDVPPQQPADERPRLADVERFATAIADGDRPRASARRGAHLVAVCNGIERAASENGPVPVDACGVTADHTPPSVVRPHATEPRGGTVPDSEVGASALRLPPIGFGCSRYRDGEYVDRADSIAGALDAGYRLLDSAELYGNEHRIGDVLAAPGAPDRERVFLLGKVWNTNHGHVAEACAGSLAELGIEAFDCYALHWPEAWVYQGPLRRLAEKPVSEQEALAFPETAGGERATVDLSLTEAWANLEGVHERGWARTLGLCNVTRDQLERVLGAATVPPALVQVERHPYRPRHDLVAFCRERGIRVVAHSPLSAPGLLAEDVLAEIAADRALSPAGVVLAWNVTEGVVPIPSSITPAHVVENLRAASARLTDAEREQIATLEDPEFTR
;
A
#
# COMPACT_ATOMS: atom_id res chain seq x y z
N MET A 1 -19.24 -20.96 20.06
CA MET A 1 -18.65 -22.25 19.64
C MET A 1 -17.61 -22.61 20.66
N ASP A 2 -17.73 -23.79 21.25
CA ASP A 2 -16.78 -24.29 22.25
C ASP A 2 -15.44 -24.63 21.57
N CYS A 3 -14.33 -24.28 22.22
CA CYS A 3 -13.00 -24.54 21.71
C CYS A 3 -12.04 -25.04 22.80
N VAL A 4 -11.01 -25.77 22.38
CA VAL A 4 -9.91 -26.21 23.24
C VAL A 4 -8.63 -25.50 22.82
N PHE A 5 -7.91 -24.89 23.77
CA PHE A 5 -6.57 -24.38 23.52
C PHE A 5 -5.56 -25.50 23.76
N VAL A 6 -4.67 -25.72 22.80
CA VAL A 6 -3.55 -26.65 22.89
C VAL A 6 -2.28 -25.82 22.97
N GLY A 7 -1.63 -25.83 24.13
CA GLY A 7 -0.55 -24.93 24.51
C GLY A 7 -1.04 -23.76 25.36
N ALA A 8 -0.55 -23.68 26.59
CA ALA A 8 -0.78 -22.61 27.57
C ALA A 8 0.51 -21.81 27.84
N GLY A 9 1.34 -21.67 26.81
CA GLY A 9 2.62 -20.94 26.84
C GLY A 9 2.47 -19.42 26.69
N ALA A 10 3.57 -18.74 26.33
CA ALA A 10 3.69 -17.27 26.37
C ALA A 10 2.66 -16.48 25.53
N VAL A 11 2.04 -17.10 24.53
CA VAL A 11 1.04 -16.43 23.69
C VAL A 11 -0.40 -16.72 24.11
N ALA A 12 -0.63 -17.69 25.00
CA ALA A 12 -1.96 -18.19 25.30
C ALA A 12 -2.86 -17.12 25.94
N ASP A 13 -2.33 -16.37 26.90
CA ASP A 13 -3.05 -15.25 27.54
C ASP A 13 -3.48 -14.17 26.54
N GLN A 14 -2.68 -13.95 25.49
CA GLN A 14 -2.99 -12.94 24.47
C GLN A 14 -4.13 -13.39 23.54
N TYR A 15 -4.28 -14.69 23.32
CA TYR A 15 -5.44 -15.25 22.63
C TYR A 15 -6.65 -15.26 23.57
N ALA A 16 -6.46 -15.64 24.83
CA ALA A 16 -7.51 -15.75 25.82
C ALA A 16 -8.15 -14.39 26.17
N ALA A 17 -7.36 -13.31 26.18
CA ALA A 17 -7.85 -11.94 26.37
C ALA A 17 -8.87 -11.49 25.31
N GLY A 18 -8.85 -12.11 24.12
CA GLY A 18 -9.82 -11.82 23.06
C GLY A 18 -11.13 -12.61 23.17
N LEU A 19 -11.24 -13.57 24.09
CA LEU A 19 -12.44 -14.41 24.22
C LEU A 19 -13.65 -13.60 24.73
N ASP A 20 -13.40 -12.56 25.53
CA ASP A 20 -14.45 -11.66 26.01
C ASP A 20 -15.05 -10.87 24.83
N GLY A 21 -16.31 -11.15 24.51
CA GLY A 21 -17.01 -10.57 23.35
C GLY A 21 -16.86 -11.38 22.06
N SER A 22 -16.08 -12.47 22.08
CA SER A 22 -15.98 -13.44 20.98
C SER A 22 -17.18 -14.38 20.96
N PRO A 23 -17.58 -14.92 19.79
CA PRO A 23 -18.49 -16.06 19.73
C PRO A 23 -17.84 -17.37 20.23
N LEU A 24 -16.55 -17.37 20.57
CA LEU A 24 -15.81 -18.53 21.06
C LEU A 24 -15.92 -18.69 22.58
N ARG A 25 -16.01 -19.94 23.05
CA ARG A 25 -15.96 -20.26 24.49
C ARG A 25 -14.86 -21.28 24.74
N LEU A 26 -13.93 -20.94 25.62
CA LEU A 26 -12.87 -21.87 26.02
C LEU A 26 -13.46 -22.97 26.90
N ALA A 27 -13.57 -24.19 26.38
CA ALA A 27 -14.09 -25.36 27.08
C ALA A 27 -12.97 -26.17 27.75
N GLY A 28 -11.75 -26.12 27.20
CA GLY A 28 -10.61 -26.75 27.84
C GLY A 28 -9.26 -26.17 27.41
N VAL A 29 -8.24 -26.47 28.21
CA VAL A 29 -6.84 -26.14 27.96
C VAL A 29 -6.00 -27.40 28.09
N CYS A 30 -5.23 -27.72 27.06
CA CYS A 30 -4.31 -28.85 27.04
C CYS A 30 -2.86 -28.36 26.96
N ASP A 31 -2.03 -28.68 27.96
CA ASP A 31 -0.58 -28.40 27.93
C ASP A 31 0.19 -29.55 28.60
N LEU A 32 1.39 -29.85 28.10
CA LEU A 32 2.24 -30.88 28.71
C LEU A 32 2.68 -30.51 30.14
N ASP A 33 2.67 -29.23 30.49
CA ASP A 33 2.83 -28.72 31.84
C ASP A 33 1.44 -28.57 32.50
N PRO A 34 1.09 -29.43 33.48
CA PRO A 34 -0.22 -29.38 34.14
C PRO A 34 -0.47 -28.04 34.83
N GLY A 35 0.56 -27.42 35.42
CA GLY A 35 0.42 -26.15 36.11
C GLY A 35 0.08 -25.00 35.16
N ARG A 36 0.61 -25.01 33.92
CA ARG A 36 0.21 -24.02 32.90
C ARG A 36 -1.23 -24.23 32.46
N ALA A 37 -1.62 -25.47 32.17
CA ALA A 37 -2.98 -25.81 31.77
C ALA A 37 -4.00 -25.40 32.84
N GLU A 38 -3.77 -25.78 34.10
CA GLU A 38 -4.65 -25.46 35.23
C GLU A 38 -4.82 -23.96 35.45
N ARG A 39 -3.74 -23.18 35.38
CA ARG A 39 -3.81 -21.72 35.58
C ARG A 39 -4.68 -21.03 34.54
N LEU A 40 -4.46 -21.35 33.26
CA LEU A 40 -5.23 -20.73 32.18
C LEU A 40 -6.68 -21.22 32.18
N ALA A 41 -6.89 -22.52 32.40
CA ALA A 41 -8.23 -23.10 32.46
C ALA A 41 -9.07 -22.50 33.58
N ALA A 42 -8.49 -22.37 34.79
CA ALA A 42 -9.16 -21.78 35.94
C ALA A 42 -9.58 -20.31 35.72
N ALA A 43 -8.77 -19.53 35.00
CA ALA A 43 -9.07 -18.13 34.69
C ALA A 43 -10.34 -17.96 33.81
N HIS A 44 -10.70 -19.00 33.05
CA HIS A 44 -11.83 -18.97 32.11
C HIS A 44 -12.93 -19.99 32.44
N GLY A 45 -12.85 -20.68 33.59
CA GLY A 45 -13.81 -21.72 33.98
C GLY A 45 -13.83 -22.93 33.03
N ALA A 46 -12.67 -23.25 32.44
CA ALA A 46 -12.48 -24.38 31.52
C ALA A 46 -11.85 -25.59 32.23
N ASP A 47 -11.86 -26.75 31.58
CA ASP A 47 -11.19 -27.96 32.08
C ASP A 47 -9.71 -28.01 31.67
N ALA A 48 -8.84 -28.54 32.53
CA ALA A 48 -7.42 -28.66 32.26
C ALA A 48 -7.03 -30.10 31.92
N PHE A 49 -6.21 -30.26 30.88
CA PHE A 49 -5.74 -31.55 30.39
C PHE A 49 -4.24 -31.52 30.13
N THR A 50 -3.59 -32.68 30.21
CA THR A 50 -2.19 -32.89 29.82
C THR A 50 -2.02 -33.76 28.58
N ASP A 51 -3.14 -34.27 28.06
CA ASP A 51 -3.23 -35.14 26.88
C ASP A 51 -4.37 -34.63 25.99
N LEU A 52 -4.05 -34.34 24.74
CA LEU A 52 -5.01 -33.85 23.75
C LEU A 52 -6.09 -34.88 23.43
N GLY A 53 -5.75 -36.17 23.35
CA GLY A 53 -6.74 -37.23 23.12
C GLY A 53 -7.77 -37.27 24.25
N SER A 54 -7.29 -37.19 25.50
CA SER A 54 -8.18 -37.11 26.67
C SER A 54 -9.06 -35.86 26.66
N ALA A 55 -8.51 -34.71 26.23
CA ALA A 55 -9.29 -33.48 26.09
C ALA A 55 -10.39 -33.61 25.01
N LEU A 56 -10.04 -34.16 23.84
CA LEU A 56 -10.98 -34.33 22.72
C LEU A 56 -12.07 -35.38 23.02
N ASP A 57 -11.77 -36.41 23.81
CA ASP A 57 -12.76 -37.40 24.24
C ASP A 57 -13.73 -36.85 25.31
N ALA A 58 -13.26 -35.93 26.14
CA ALA A 58 -14.04 -35.35 27.24
C ALA A 58 -14.86 -34.12 26.84
N LEU A 59 -14.42 -33.35 25.84
CA LEU A 59 -15.00 -32.07 25.47
C LEU A 59 -15.80 -32.15 24.15
N ASP A 60 -16.98 -31.54 24.13
CA ASP A 60 -17.69 -31.22 22.88
C ASP A 60 -17.15 -29.91 22.28
N ALA A 61 -15.87 -29.92 21.89
CA ALA A 61 -15.16 -28.77 21.35
C ALA A 61 -14.90 -28.96 19.84
N PRO A 62 -15.78 -28.44 18.94
CA PRO A 62 -15.60 -28.57 17.49
C PRO A 62 -14.37 -27.83 16.94
N LEU A 63 -13.69 -27.04 17.78
CA LEU A 63 -12.52 -26.26 17.40
C LEU A 63 -11.35 -26.51 18.38
N ALA A 64 -10.22 -26.97 17.85
CA ALA A 64 -8.96 -27.07 18.59
C ALA A 64 -7.95 -26.03 18.06
N LEU A 65 -7.45 -25.17 18.94
CA LEU A 65 -6.48 -24.14 18.61
C LEU A 65 -5.10 -24.54 19.14
N ASN A 66 -4.18 -24.91 18.26
CA ASN A 66 -2.78 -25.09 18.63
C ASN A 66 -2.08 -23.73 18.67
N LEU A 67 -1.70 -23.27 19.86
CA LEU A 67 -1.12 -21.95 20.08
C LEU A 67 0.41 -22.03 20.10
N THR A 68 1.03 -21.47 19.07
CA THR A 68 2.49 -21.42 18.93
C THR A 68 2.98 -19.97 18.80
N SER A 69 4.20 -19.70 19.26
CA SER A 69 4.87 -18.41 19.06
C SER A 69 5.95 -18.55 18.00
N HIS A 70 5.95 -17.65 17.02
CA HIS A 70 6.99 -17.52 16.00
C HIS A 70 8.16 -16.67 16.49
N ALA A 71 8.00 -15.87 17.54
CA ALA A 71 9.03 -14.97 18.06
C ALA A 71 10.17 -15.69 18.81
N ALA A 72 10.17 -17.03 18.82
CA ALA A 72 11.09 -17.81 19.61
C ALA A 72 12.49 -17.92 18.96
N HIS A 73 12.63 -17.94 17.63
CA HIS A 73 13.79 -18.61 17.02
C HIS A 73 15.04 -17.76 16.73
N VAL A 74 15.52 -16.95 17.68
CA VAL A 74 16.68 -16.05 17.47
C VAL A 74 17.96 -16.51 18.17
N GLY A 75 18.95 -16.94 17.38
CA GLY A 75 20.26 -17.39 17.87
C GLY A 75 20.31 -18.90 18.07
N ARG A 76 21.34 -19.40 18.77
CA ARG A 76 21.47 -20.85 19.03
C ARG A 76 20.26 -21.31 19.83
N VAL A 77 19.51 -22.30 19.33
CA VAL A 77 18.29 -22.79 20.01
C VAL A 77 18.54 -23.23 21.45
N THR A 78 19.74 -23.76 21.74
CA THR A 78 20.22 -24.09 23.09
C THR A 78 20.45 -22.87 23.99
N GLY A 79 20.68 -21.69 23.42
CA GLY A 79 20.96 -20.45 24.14
C GLY A 79 19.74 -19.61 24.49
N TRP A 80 18.57 -19.88 23.91
CA TRP A 80 17.34 -19.11 24.18
C TRP A 80 16.09 -19.95 24.44
N HIS A 81 16.06 -21.24 24.07
CA HIS A 81 14.90 -22.10 24.31
C HIS A 81 15.14 -23.08 25.47
N ASP A 82 14.25 -23.09 26.45
CA ASP A 82 14.37 -23.96 27.64
C ASP A 82 14.26 -25.47 27.32
N ARG A 83 13.66 -25.83 26.18
CA ARG A 83 13.45 -27.23 25.73
C ARG A 83 13.82 -27.42 24.25
N PRO A 84 15.11 -27.29 23.87
CA PRO A 84 15.51 -27.21 22.46
C PRO A 84 15.36 -28.53 21.68
N ASP A 85 15.09 -29.64 22.38
CA ASP A 85 15.14 -30.99 21.81
C ASP A 85 14.18 -31.18 20.63
N SER A 86 12.98 -30.58 20.67
CA SER A 86 12.04 -30.65 19.54
C SER A 86 12.57 -29.96 18.28
N PHE A 87 13.33 -28.88 18.43
CA PHE A 87 13.93 -28.16 17.31
C PHE A 87 15.12 -28.92 16.73
N LEU A 88 15.94 -29.50 17.60
CA LEU A 88 17.08 -30.34 17.23
C LEU A 88 16.63 -31.62 16.53
N ALA A 89 15.45 -32.15 16.88
CA ALA A 89 14.87 -33.33 16.24
C ALA A 89 14.27 -33.04 14.85
N VAL A 90 13.63 -31.88 14.68
CA VAL A 90 12.86 -31.54 13.46
C VAL A 90 13.70 -30.78 12.43
N GLY A 91 14.65 -29.95 12.88
CA GLY A 91 15.51 -29.15 12.01
C GLY A 91 14.86 -27.83 11.53
N PRO A 92 15.67 -26.92 10.97
CA PRO A 92 15.25 -25.55 10.63
C PRO A 92 14.32 -25.48 9.40
N LEU A 93 14.28 -26.55 8.59
CA LEU A 93 13.43 -26.61 7.40
C LEU A 93 11.94 -26.60 7.76
N TYR A 94 11.51 -27.49 8.66
CA TYR A 94 10.10 -27.59 9.06
C TYR A 94 9.69 -26.56 10.10
N ASP A 95 10.64 -26.10 10.91
CA ASP A 95 10.37 -25.12 11.95
C ASP A 95 10.40 -23.68 11.42
N GLY A 96 11.44 -23.30 10.69
CA GLY A 96 11.66 -21.91 10.26
C GLY A 96 11.18 -21.61 8.84
N ALA A 97 11.51 -22.47 7.87
CA ALA A 97 11.27 -22.13 6.46
C ALA A 97 9.78 -22.13 6.07
N VAL A 98 8.92 -22.82 6.82
CA VAL A 98 7.49 -22.94 6.50
C VAL A 98 6.75 -21.60 6.48
N TYR A 99 7.20 -20.60 7.26
CA TYR A 99 6.58 -19.27 7.29
C TYR A 99 6.80 -18.48 5.98
N PRO A 100 8.04 -18.21 5.54
CA PRO A 100 8.26 -17.56 4.25
C PRO A 100 7.76 -18.41 3.07
N LEU A 101 7.85 -19.75 3.14
CA LEU A 101 7.28 -20.61 2.10
C LEU A 101 5.75 -20.48 2.01
N SER A 102 5.04 -20.37 3.14
CA SER A 102 3.58 -20.16 3.15
C SER A 102 3.19 -18.88 2.40
N LEU A 103 3.96 -17.82 2.56
CA LEU A 103 3.75 -16.54 1.86
C LEU A 103 4.08 -16.64 0.37
N LEU A 104 5.21 -17.26 0.01
CA LEU A 104 5.57 -17.48 -1.38
C LEU A 104 4.52 -18.33 -2.10
N VAL A 105 3.97 -19.36 -1.44
CA VAL A 105 2.89 -20.19 -2.00
C VAL A 105 1.59 -19.40 -2.12
N ALA A 106 1.30 -18.50 -1.17
CA ALA A 106 0.15 -17.60 -1.29
C ALA A 106 0.30 -16.66 -2.49
N TRP A 107 1.49 -16.11 -2.75
CA TRP A 107 1.71 -15.14 -3.82
C TRP A 107 1.86 -15.77 -5.21
N PHE A 108 2.59 -16.87 -5.30
CA PHE A 108 3.01 -17.46 -6.58
C PHE A 108 2.33 -18.82 -6.86
N GLY A 109 1.50 -19.30 -5.94
CA GLY A 109 0.86 -20.60 -6.06
C GLY A 109 1.80 -21.76 -5.70
N PRO A 110 1.51 -22.99 -6.14
CA PRO A 110 2.30 -24.15 -5.75
C PRO A 110 3.74 -24.09 -6.26
N VAL A 111 4.67 -24.55 -5.44
CA VAL A 111 5.97 -25.02 -5.90
C VAL A 111 5.73 -26.23 -6.80
N GLN A 112 6.19 -26.16 -8.05
CA GLN A 112 6.07 -27.25 -9.01
C GLN A 112 7.17 -28.29 -8.83
N ARG A 113 8.37 -27.85 -8.42
CA ARG A 113 9.57 -28.69 -8.38
C ARG A 113 10.63 -28.12 -7.44
N VAL A 114 11.28 -29.01 -6.70
CA VAL A 114 12.60 -28.77 -6.10
C VAL A 114 13.65 -29.12 -7.14
N ARG A 115 14.45 -28.14 -7.60
CA ARG A 115 15.45 -28.36 -8.65
C ARG A 115 16.72 -29.02 -8.12
N ALA A 116 17.16 -28.56 -6.94
CA ALA A 116 18.33 -29.03 -6.24
C ALA A 116 18.16 -28.69 -4.77
N ALA A 117 18.74 -29.49 -3.89
CA ALA A 117 18.90 -29.20 -2.48
C ALA A 117 20.23 -29.75 -2.00
N ASP A 118 20.81 -29.08 -1.00
CA ASP A 118 22.00 -29.52 -0.29
C ASP A 118 21.78 -29.33 1.22
N VAL A 119 22.40 -30.20 2.01
CA VAL A 119 22.28 -30.20 3.47
C VAL A 119 23.66 -30.28 4.10
N LEU A 120 23.88 -29.47 5.13
CA LEU A 120 25.14 -29.45 5.88
C LEU A 120 24.87 -29.63 7.37
N ASP A 121 25.61 -30.55 7.99
CA ASP A 121 25.60 -30.78 9.42
C ASP A 121 26.69 -29.91 10.08
N VAL A 122 26.47 -28.61 10.09
CA VAL A 122 27.36 -27.65 10.73
C VAL A 122 26.86 -27.39 12.15
N TRP A 123 27.50 -28.01 13.13
CA TRP A 123 27.17 -27.83 14.56
C TRP A 123 28.44 -27.63 15.40
N PRO A 124 28.44 -26.71 16.39
CA PRO A 124 29.61 -26.51 17.25
C PRO A 124 29.94 -27.77 18.06
N ALA A 125 31.20 -28.16 18.07
CA ALA A 125 31.66 -29.38 18.76
C ALA A 125 31.60 -29.27 20.29
N ASP A 126 31.43 -28.07 20.83
CA ASP A 126 31.37 -27.74 22.25
C ASP A 126 29.95 -27.68 22.84
N GLU A 127 28.91 -27.92 22.02
CA GLU A 127 27.52 -27.96 22.50
C GLU A 127 27.20 -29.31 23.17
N GLU A 128 26.48 -29.27 24.29
CA GLU A 128 26.07 -30.48 25.03
C GLU A 128 25.03 -31.32 24.29
N LYS A 129 24.22 -30.69 23.43
CA LYS A 129 23.14 -31.32 22.68
C LYS A 129 23.47 -31.33 21.19
N ASN A 130 23.23 -32.48 20.55
CA ASN A 130 23.42 -32.65 19.11
C ASN A 130 22.07 -32.69 18.37
N PRO A 131 21.96 -32.01 17.22
CA PRO A 131 20.85 -32.15 16.29
C PRO A 131 20.70 -33.58 15.78
N GLU A 132 19.44 -34.03 15.61
CA GLU A 132 19.12 -35.30 14.91
C GLU A 132 18.83 -35.05 13.42
N ALA A 133 18.46 -33.82 13.06
CA ALA A 133 18.21 -33.37 11.70
C ALA A 133 19.31 -32.41 11.21
N PRO A 134 19.49 -32.26 9.88
CA PRO A 134 20.47 -31.32 9.34
C PRO A 134 20.27 -29.89 9.84
N THR A 135 21.37 -29.22 10.16
CA THR A 135 21.34 -27.88 10.76
C THR A 135 21.35 -26.76 9.75
N HIS A 136 21.64 -27.07 8.50
CA HIS A 136 21.66 -26.13 7.40
C HIS A 136 21.16 -26.80 6.12
N ILE A 137 20.23 -26.14 5.43
CA ILE A 137 19.64 -26.59 4.17
C ILE A 137 19.64 -25.44 3.18
N GLU A 138 20.10 -25.69 1.96
CA GLU A 138 19.91 -24.81 0.82
C GLU A 138 19.10 -25.53 -0.26
N ALA A 139 18.05 -24.90 -0.79
CA ALA A 139 17.21 -25.50 -1.83
C ALA A 139 16.84 -24.49 -2.92
N THR A 140 16.77 -24.96 -4.16
CA THR A 140 16.25 -24.18 -5.30
C THR A 140 14.86 -24.68 -5.68
N LEU A 141 13.85 -23.83 -5.51
CA LEU A 141 12.45 -24.12 -5.74
C LEU A 141 11.96 -23.44 -7.02
N SER A 142 11.07 -24.09 -7.76
CA SER A 142 10.41 -23.51 -8.93
C SER A 142 8.91 -23.40 -8.71
N PHE A 143 8.39 -22.20 -8.88
CA PHE A 143 6.97 -21.89 -8.95
C PHE A 143 6.56 -21.75 -10.43
N ASP A 144 5.30 -21.40 -10.69
CA ASP A 144 4.89 -20.87 -11.99
C ASP A 144 5.41 -19.44 -12.16
N GLY A 145 6.56 -19.29 -12.80
CA GLY A 145 7.28 -18.02 -12.90
C GLY A 145 8.59 -18.03 -12.09
N PRO A 146 8.58 -17.61 -10.81
CA PRO A 146 9.82 -17.38 -10.09
C PRO A 146 10.57 -18.66 -9.71
N VAL A 147 11.89 -18.53 -9.63
CA VAL A 147 12.80 -19.52 -9.03
C VAL A 147 13.34 -18.92 -7.75
N VAL A 148 13.18 -19.64 -6.64
CA VAL A 148 13.53 -19.18 -5.30
C VAL A 148 14.67 -20.02 -4.73
N ARG A 149 15.70 -19.35 -4.19
CA ARG A 149 16.67 -20.00 -3.30
C ARG A 149 16.18 -19.88 -1.86
N LEU A 150 15.90 -21.01 -1.24
CA LEU A 150 15.60 -21.13 0.17
C LEU A 150 16.87 -21.50 0.94
N THR A 151 17.16 -20.79 2.03
CA THR A 151 18.20 -21.15 2.99
C THR A 151 17.56 -21.26 4.38
N ALA A 152 17.68 -22.41 5.02
CA ALA A 152 17.19 -22.66 6.38
C ALA A 152 18.37 -23.11 7.26
N SER A 153 18.61 -22.42 8.37
CA SER A 153 19.80 -22.66 9.20
C SER A 153 19.51 -22.48 10.68
N LEU A 154 19.97 -23.42 11.52
CA LEU A 154 20.04 -23.24 12.99
C LEU A 154 21.21 -22.35 13.41
N TYR A 155 22.11 -22.03 12.47
CA TYR A 155 23.27 -21.17 12.67
C TYR A 155 23.16 -19.94 11.76
N ALA A 156 22.40 -18.93 12.20
CA ALA A 156 22.36 -17.61 11.57
C ALA A 156 22.94 -16.59 12.56
N PRO A 157 24.14 -16.02 12.34
CA PRO A 157 24.59 -14.88 13.13
C PRO A 157 23.59 -13.73 12.93
N HIS A 158 23.35 -12.92 13.96
CA HIS A 158 22.46 -11.72 13.93
C HIS A 158 22.68 -10.75 12.75
N ARG A 159 23.79 -10.88 12.01
CA ARG A 159 24.14 -10.07 10.82
C ARG A 159 23.71 -10.68 9.49
N SER A 160 23.36 -11.95 9.40
CA SER A 160 22.73 -12.52 8.20
C SER A 160 21.24 -12.18 8.24
N ARG A 161 20.95 -10.91 7.97
CA ARG A 161 19.66 -10.23 7.73
C ARG A 161 18.41 -10.98 8.21
N GLU A 162 17.90 -10.52 9.35
CA GLU A 162 16.52 -10.54 9.85
C GLU A 162 15.74 -11.87 9.79
N PHE A 163 15.11 -12.22 10.91
CA PHE A 163 14.35 -13.46 11.03
C PHE A 163 13.12 -13.42 10.10
N TYR A 164 12.91 -14.49 9.33
CA TYR A 164 11.92 -14.53 8.23
C TYR A 164 12.09 -13.43 7.17
N GLY A 165 13.29 -12.89 7.00
CA GLY A 165 13.58 -11.98 5.90
C GLY A 165 13.35 -12.64 4.54
N LEU A 166 12.79 -11.88 3.61
CA LEU A 166 12.57 -12.32 2.24
C LEU A 166 13.11 -11.27 1.26
N GLU A 167 14.07 -11.67 0.45
CA GLU A 167 14.58 -10.87 -0.66
C GLU A 167 14.12 -11.51 -1.98
N LEU A 168 13.35 -10.75 -2.76
CA LEU A 168 12.82 -11.17 -4.05
C LEU A 168 13.47 -10.34 -5.15
N HIS A 169 14.09 -11.01 -6.12
CA HIS A 169 14.69 -10.36 -7.29
C HIS A 169 13.87 -10.69 -8.54
N GLY A 170 13.56 -9.66 -9.32
CA GLY A 170 12.93 -9.79 -10.63
C GLY A 170 13.54 -8.81 -11.64
N ASP A 171 13.04 -8.84 -12.87
CA ASP A 171 13.60 -8.05 -13.98
C ASP A 171 13.57 -6.53 -13.72
N GLY A 172 12.57 -6.06 -12.95
CA GLY A 172 12.40 -4.66 -12.60
C GLY A 172 13.22 -4.18 -11.39
N GLY A 173 13.69 -5.10 -10.55
CA GLY A 173 14.34 -4.73 -9.30
C GLY A 173 14.21 -5.79 -8.21
N SER A 174 14.53 -5.38 -6.99
CA SER A 174 14.54 -6.23 -5.81
C SER A 174 13.59 -5.69 -4.74
N ILE A 175 12.82 -6.55 -4.12
CA ILE A 175 12.01 -6.25 -2.94
C ILE A 175 12.65 -6.95 -1.75
N TYR A 176 12.81 -6.22 -0.65
CA TYR A 176 13.25 -6.77 0.61
C TYR A 176 12.16 -6.58 1.66
N LEU A 177 11.70 -7.68 2.23
CA LEU A 177 10.81 -7.73 3.39
C LEU A 177 11.63 -8.18 4.60
N ARG A 178 11.68 -7.34 5.63
CA ARG A 178 12.45 -7.57 6.86
C ARG A 178 12.01 -8.81 7.61
N ASP A 179 10.72 -8.91 7.87
CA ASP A 179 10.14 -9.94 8.73
C ASP A 179 8.78 -10.34 8.17
N ALA A 180 8.74 -11.52 7.56
CA ALA A 180 7.51 -12.07 7.01
C ALA A 180 6.56 -12.66 8.08
N GLY A 181 7.00 -12.76 9.34
CA GLY A 181 6.20 -13.16 10.50
C GLY A 181 5.52 -12.01 11.24
N GLY A 182 5.81 -10.75 10.89
CA GLY A 182 5.22 -9.56 11.49
C GLY A 182 3.68 -9.55 11.40
N ARG A 183 3.01 -9.15 12.50
CA ARG A 183 1.54 -9.11 12.58
C ARG A 183 0.90 -7.84 12.02
N GLY A 184 1.70 -6.84 11.70
CA GLY A 184 1.25 -5.57 11.17
C GLY A 184 2.39 -4.90 10.41
N PRO A 185 2.07 -4.02 9.46
CA PRO A 185 3.09 -3.37 8.66
C PRO A 185 3.76 -2.27 9.48
N ALA A 186 5.09 -2.32 9.65
CA ALA A 186 5.87 -1.29 10.31
C ALA A 186 6.73 -0.49 9.31
N PRO A 187 7.09 0.76 9.66
CA PRO A 187 8.03 1.54 8.87
C PRO A 187 9.35 0.81 8.63
N GLY A 188 9.81 0.82 7.39
CA GLY A 188 11.03 0.16 6.95
C GLY A 188 10.90 -1.35 6.76
N ASP A 189 9.77 -2.00 7.08
CA ASP A 189 9.65 -3.46 6.92
C ASP A 189 9.76 -3.90 5.47
N LEU A 190 9.38 -3.03 4.54
CA LEU A 190 9.45 -3.25 3.11
C LEU A 190 10.36 -2.20 2.48
N SER A 191 11.28 -2.63 1.62
CA SER A 191 12.03 -1.74 0.76
C SER A 191 12.11 -2.30 -0.66
N TYR A 192 12.26 -1.39 -1.63
CA TYR A 192 12.34 -1.70 -3.04
C TYR A 192 13.57 -1.03 -3.67
N ALA A 193 14.36 -1.79 -4.41
CA ALA A 193 15.46 -1.30 -5.23
C ALA A 193 15.16 -1.57 -6.70
N ARG A 194 14.78 -0.54 -7.45
CA ARG A 194 14.71 -0.63 -8.92
C ARG A 194 16.10 -0.94 -9.48
N THR A 195 16.16 -1.68 -10.58
CA THR A 195 17.43 -1.96 -11.27
C THR A 195 18.24 -0.68 -11.49
N GLY A 196 19.47 -0.65 -10.95
CA GLY A 196 20.38 0.50 -11.03
C GLY A 196 20.15 1.61 -9.98
N ARG A 197 19.23 1.44 -9.03
CA ARG A 197 18.96 2.38 -7.93
C ARG A 197 19.14 1.68 -6.58
N GLU A 198 19.31 2.48 -5.52
CA GLU A 198 19.40 1.98 -4.14
C GLU A 198 18.04 1.57 -3.59
N TYR A 199 18.04 0.78 -2.51
CA TYR A 199 16.82 0.44 -1.78
C TYR A 199 16.16 1.69 -1.22
N THR A 200 14.87 1.84 -1.52
CA THR A 200 13.99 2.87 -1.00
C THR A 200 12.95 2.21 -0.10
N ASP A 201 12.76 2.73 1.10
CA ASP A 201 11.71 2.26 2.00
C ASP A 201 10.32 2.46 1.37
N VAL A 202 9.48 1.44 1.50
CA VAL A 202 8.09 1.42 1.03
C VAL A 202 7.18 1.41 2.27
N PRO A 203 6.81 2.58 2.81
CA PRO A 203 6.05 2.65 4.04
C PRO A 203 4.59 2.20 3.82
N PRO A 204 3.89 1.82 4.90
CA PRO A 204 2.46 1.54 4.84
C PRO A 204 1.71 2.78 4.33
N GLN A 205 0.74 2.56 3.44
CA GLN A 205 -0.08 3.65 2.85
C GLN A 205 -1.52 3.64 3.36
N GLN A 206 -1.87 2.65 4.17
CA GLN A 206 -3.16 2.54 4.84
C GLN A 206 -2.91 2.35 6.33
N PRO A 207 -3.86 2.76 7.20
CA PRO A 207 -3.77 2.45 8.62
C PRO A 207 -3.51 0.97 8.83
N ALA A 208 -2.66 0.64 9.80
CA ALA A 208 -2.52 -0.74 10.23
C ALA A 208 -3.89 -1.23 10.73
N ASP A 209 -4.42 -2.26 10.10
CA ASP A 209 -5.56 -3.00 10.62
C ASP A 209 -5.00 -4.00 11.63
N GLU A 210 -4.89 -3.58 12.89
CA GLU A 210 -4.51 -4.49 13.98
C GLU A 210 -5.62 -5.53 14.16
N ARG A 211 -5.45 -6.66 13.48
CA ARG A 211 -6.39 -7.76 13.62
C ARG A 211 -6.22 -8.40 15.00
N PRO A 212 -7.32 -8.53 15.79
CA PRO A 212 -7.29 -9.29 17.03
C PRO A 212 -6.74 -10.71 16.79
N ARG A 213 -6.05 -11.28 17.77
CA ARG A 213 -5.43 -12.61 17.62
C ARG A 213 -6.44 -13.71 17.27
N LEU A 214 -7.69 -13.55 17.72
CA LEU A 214 -8.79 -14.46 17.45
C LEU A 214 -9.55 -14.17 16.15
N ALA A 215 -9.33 -13.05 15.46
CA ALA A 215 -10.18 -12.64 14.34
C ALA A 215 -10.29 -13.70 13.23
N ASP A 216 -9.16 -14.33 12.85
CA ASP A 216 -9.18 -15.39 11.83
C ASP A 216 -9.72 -16.73 12.37
N VAL A 217 -9.60 -16.95 13.69
CA VAL A 217 -10.22 -18.11 14.37
C VAL A 217 -11.73 -17.96 14.38
N GLU A 218 -12.26 -16.77 14.69
CA GLU A 218 -13.69 -16.45 14.66
C GLU A 218 -14.26 -16.57 13.26
N ARG A 219 -13.53 -16.07 12.24
CA ARG A 219 -13.89 -16.23 10.83
C ARG A 219 -14.00 -17.71 10.45
N PHE A 220 -13.06 -18.52 10.90
CA PHE A 220 -13.06 -19.97 10.66
C PHE A 220 -14.20 -20.67 11.41
N ALA A 221 -14.45 -20.31 12.68
CA ALA A 221 -15.56 -20.83 13.46
C ALA A 221 -16.93 -20.48 12.87
N THR A 222 -17.08 -19.25 12.36
CA THR A 222 -18.28 -18.80 11.65
C THR A 222 -18.50 -19.62 10.39
N ALA A 223 -17.46 -19.83 9.58
CA ALA A 223 -17.55 -20.68 8.39
C ALA A 223 -17.99 -22.11 8.74
N ILE A 224 -17.43 -22.71 9.80
CA ILE A 224 -17.85 -24.04 10.27
C ILE A 224 -19.33 -24.03 10.69
N ALA A 225 -19.76 -23.01 11.44
CA ALA A 225 -21.13 -22.88 11.90
C ALA A 225 -22.13 -22.74 10.74
N ASP A 226 -21.73 -22.06 9.66
CA ASP A 226 -22.51 -21.90 8.43
C ASP A 226 -22.53 -23.17 7.54
N GLY A 227 -21.82 -24.23 7.96
CA GLY A 227 -21.70 -25.49 7.22
C GLY A 227 -20.63 -25.48 6.13
N ASP A 228 -19.86 -24.40 6.02
CA ASP A 228 -18.72 -24.31 5.13
C ASP A 228 -17.56 -25.18 5.63
N ARG A 229 -16.73 -25.61 4.68
CA ARG A 229 -15.53 -26.41 4.95
C ARG A 229 -14.33 -25.75 4.29
N PRO A 230 -13.83 -24.62 4.81
CA PRO A 230 -12.68 -23.93 4.22
C PRO A 230 -11.45 -24.84 4.24
N ARG A 231 -10.96 -25.21 3.05
CA ARG A 231 -9.79 -26.11 2.89
C ARG A 231 -8.54 -25.40 2.37
N ALA A 232 -8.60 -24.10 2.07
CA ALA A 232 -7.50 -23.38 1.44
C ALA A 232 -6.21 -23.43 2.28
N SER A 233 -6.30 -23.10 3.57
CA SER A 233 -5.17 -23.16 4.51
C SER A 233 -4.65 -24.59 4.71
N ALA A 234 -5.56 -25.58 4.83
CA ALA A 234 -5.18 -26.98 4.98
C ALA A 234 -4.44 -27.53 3.73
N ARG A 235 -4.91 -27.17 2.53
CA ARG A 235 -4.24 -27.51 1.26
C ARG A 235 -2.87 -26.85 1.17
N ARG A 236 -2.74 -25.60 1.60
CA ARG A 236 -1.46 -24.90 1.69
C ARG A 236 -0.52 -25.62 2.65
N GLY A 237 -0.95 -25.96 3.85
CA GLY A 237 -0.15 -26.72 4.81
C GLY A 237 0.31 -28.08 4.27
N ALA A 238 -0.59 -28.84 3.62
CA ALA A 238 -0.24 -30.09 2.98
C ALA A 238 0.81 -29.91 1.85
N HIS A 239 0.67 -28.86 1.06
CA HIS A 239 1.63 -28.51 0.02
C HIS A 239 3.00 -28.14 0.61
N LEU A 240 3.05 -27.37 1.70
CA LEU A 240 4.31 -27.02 2.38
C LEU A 240 5.03 -28.28 2.89
N VAL A 241 4.31 -29.24 3.46
CA VAL A 241 4.88 -30.54 3.86
C VAL A 241 5.42 -31.29 2.64
N ALA A 242 4.69 -31.28 1.51
CA ALA A 242 5.16 -31.89 0.27
C ALA A 242 6.44 -31.21 -0.28
N VAL A 243 6.57 -29.88 -0.12
CA VAL A 243 7.78 -29.13 -0.47
C VAL A 243 8.96 -29.57 0.40
N CYS A 244 8.80 -29.61 1.72
CA CYS A 244 9.86 -30.02 2.64
C CYS A 244 10.33 -31.46 2.36
N ASN A 245 9.38 -32.40 2.20
CA ASN A 245 9.69 -33.77 1.80
C ASN A 245 10.43 -33.82 0.45
N GLY A 246 10.04 -32.96 -0.50
CA GLY A 246 10.70 -32.84 -1.79
C GLY A 246 12.15 -32.35 -1.69
N ILE A 247 12.43 -31.45 -0.74
CA ILE A 247 13.78 -30.92 -0.46
C ILE A 247 14.68 -32.02 0.09
N GLU A 248 14.22 -32.78 1.09
CA GLU A 248 14.99 -33.91 1.65
C GLU A 248 15.30 -34.99 0.60
N ARG A 249 14.31 -35.28 -0.25
CA ARG A 249 14.50 -36.21 -1.37
C ARG A 249 15.49 -35.68 -2.39
N ALA A 250 15.41 -34.40 -2.75
CA ALA A 250 16.35 -33.80 -3.69
C ALA A 250 17.79 -33.81 -3.15
N ALA A 251 17.98 -33.59 -1.85
CA ALA A 251 19.28 -33.63 -1.19
C ALA A 251 19.88 -35.06 -1.13
N SER A 252 19.04 -36.08 -0.93
CA SER A 252 19.49 -37.48 -0.85
C SER A 252 19.64 -38.16 -2.22
N GLU A 253 18.75 -37.87 -3.17
CA GLU A 253 18.74 -38.47 -4.51
C GLU A 253 19.62 -37.68 -5.52
N ASN A 254 20.11 -36.50 -5.12
CA ASN A 254 20.96 -35.60 -5.91
C ASN A 254 20.35 -35.23 -7.29
N GLY A 255 19.05 -34.94 -7.29
CA GLY A 255 18.28 -34.69 -8.51
C GLY A 255 16.96 -33.93 -8.27
N PRO A 256 16.32 -33.45 -9.34
CA PRO A 256 15.09 -32.66 -9.23
C PRO A 256 13.89 -33.51 -8.82
N VAL A 257 13.08 -33.01 -7.87
CA VAL A 257 11.90 -33.69 -7.33
C VAL A 257 10.64 -32.88 -7.64
N PRO A 258 9.64 -33.43 -8.36
CA PRO A 258 8.33 -32.78 -8.53
C PRO A 258 7.59 -32.72 -7.20
N VAL A 259 6.83 -31.65 -6.97
CA VAL A 259 6.04 -31.45 -5.76
C VAL A 259 4.56 -31.48 -6.11
N ASP A 260 3.76 -32.24 -5.36
CA ASP A 260 2.30 -32.25 -5.52
C ASP A 260 1.73 -30.91 -5.05
N ALA A 261 0.90 -30.28 -5.87
CA ALA A 261 0.22 -29.03 -5.55
C ALA A 261 -0.78 -29.16 -4.39
N CYS A 262 -1.23 -30.37 -4.06
CA CYS A 262 -2.22 -30.65 -3.02
C CYS A 262 -3.51 -29.80 -3.14
N GLY A 263 -3.84 -29.38 -4.37
CA GLY A 263 -4.98 -28.52 -4.67
C GLY A 263 -4.86 -27.05 -4.21
N VAL A 264 -3.65 -26.59 -3.85
CA VAL A 264 -3.39 -25.18 -3.54
C VAL A 264 -3.39 -24.35 -4.84
N THR A 265 -3.83 -23.10 -4.73
CA THR A 265 -3.76 -22.09 -5.79
C THR A 265 -3.16 -20.82 -5.21
N ALA A 266 -2.63 -19.94 -6.06
CA ALA A 266 -2.25 -18.60 -5.64
C ALA A 266 -3.48 -17.86 -5.10
N ASP A 267 -3.26 -17.01 -4.11
CA ASP A 267 -4.27 -16.08 -3.60
C ASP A 267 -4.50 -14.97 -4.64
N HIS A 268 -5.72 -14.45 -4.70
CA HIS A 268 -6.03 -13.32 -5.57
C HIS A 268 -5.38 -12.05 -5.02
N THR A 269 -4.34 -11.55 -5.70
CA THR A 269 -3.82 -10.21 -5.44
C THR A 269 -4.88 -9.18 -5.82
N PRO A 270 -5.30 -8.28 -4.90
CA PRO A 270 -6.29 -7.27 -5.23
C PRO A 270 -5.84 -6.41 -6.42
N PRO A 271 -6.78 -5.99 -7.30
CA PRO A 271 -6.45 -5.12 -8.42
C PRO A 271 -5.89 -3.79 -7.90
N SER A 272 -5.09 -3.10 -8.72
CA SER A 272 -4.60 -1.76 -8.36
C SER A 272 -5.76 -0.81 -8.11
N VAL A 273 -5.65 -0.05 -7.02
CA VAL A 273 -6.61 0.98 -6.58
C VAL A 273 -6.46 2.27 -7.41
N VAL A 274 -6.46 2.13 -8.73
CA VAL A 274 -6.04 3.20 -9.65
C VAL A 274 -7.08 3.46 -10.73
N ARG A 275 -8.09 2.57 -10.87
CA ARG A 275 -9.11 2.74 -11.90
C ARG A 275 -10.42 3.30 -11.31
N PRO A 276 -11.05 4.28 -11.99
CA PRO A 276 -12.48 4.51 -11.86
C PRO A 276 -13.20 3.18 -12.05
N HIS A 277 -14.25 2.88 -11.28
CA HIS A 277 -15.11 1.75 -11.63
C HIS A 277 -15.64 2.01 -13.05
N ALA A 278 -15.38 1.09 -13.99
CA ALA A 278 -16.31 0.93 -15.09
C ALA A 278 -17.63 0.52 -14.43
N THR A 279 -18.71 1.24 -14.73
CA THR A 279 -20.07 0.85 -14.37
C THR A 279 -20.38 -0.50 -15.02
N GLU A 280 -19.94 -1.60 -14.41
CA GLU A 280 -20.59 -2.88 -14.65
C GLU A 280 -21.90 -2.86 -13.86
N PRO A 281 -23.05 -3.16 -14.49
CA PRO A 281 -24.29 -3.28 -13.76
C PRO A 281 -24.14 -4.44 -12.80
N ARG A 282 -24.07 -4.14 -11.50
CA ARG A 282 -24.28 -5.16 -10.48
C ARG A 282 -25.62 -5.80 -10.79
N GLY A 283 -25.62 -7.10 -11.08
CA GLY A 283 -26.84 -7.88 -11.29
C GLY A 283 -27.73 -7.80 -10.05
N GLY A 284 -28.61 -6.80 -10.03
CA GLY A 284 -29.47 -6.46 -8.92
C GLY A 284 -30.22 -5.18 -9.26
N THR A 285 -31.55 -5.28 -9.38
CA THR A 285 -32.44 -4.17 -9.68
C THR A 285 -32.43 -3.15 -8.54
N VAL A 286 -31.56 -2.14 -8.63
CA VAL A 286 -31.69 -0.89 -7.88
C VAL A 286 -32.33 0.13 -8.82
N PRO A 287 -33.38 0.85 -8.41
CA PRO A 287 -34.02 1.86 -9.24
C PRO A 287 -33.02 2.98 -9.64
N ASP A 288 -33.07 3.41 -10.91
CA ASP A 288 -32.16 4.37 -11.55
C ASP A 288 -32.01 5.73 -10.83
N SER A 289 -32.84 6.04 -9.83
CA SER A 289 -32.83 7.30 -9.10
C SER A 289 -31.85 7.37 -7.92
N GLU A 290 -31.17 6.27 -7.56
CA GLU A 290 -30.25 6.22 -6.40
C GLU A 290 -28.80 5.80 -6.74
N VAL A 291 -28.46 5.62 -8.02
CA VAL A 291 -27.08 5.38 -8.44
C VAL A 291 -26.32 6.70 -8.48
N GLY A 292 -25.95 7.23 -7.32
CA GLY A 292 -24.90 8.25 -7.25
C GLY A 292 -23.64 7.71 -7.92
N ALA A 293 -23.03 8.48 -8.82
CA ALA A 293 -21.79 8.08 -9.48
C ALA A 293 -20.76 7.67 -8.41
N SER A 294 -20.28 6.42 -8.47
CA SER A 294 -19.29 5.96 -7.49
C SER A 294 -18.01 6.79 -7.65
N ALA A 295 -17.57 7.44 -6.58
CA ALA A 295 -16.39 8.29 -6.60
C ALA A 295 -15.13 7.53 -7.06
N LEU A 296 -14.18 8.26 -7.65
CA LEU A 296 -12.87 7.69 -7.99
C LEU A 296 -12.20 7.10 -6.74
N ARG A 297 -11.69 5.87 -6.89
CA ARG A 297 -10.77 5.27 -5.92
C ARG A 297 -9.36 5.70 -6.29
N LEU A 298 -8.83 6.64 -5.53
CA LEU A 298 -7.47 7.16 -5.68
C LEU A 298 -6.58 6.62 -4.55
N PRO A 299 -5.26 6.50 -4.79
CA PRO A 299 -4.28 6.43 -3.71
C PRO A 299 -4.52 7.56 -2.70
N PRO A 300 -4.27 7.33 -1.40
CA PRO A 300 -4.56 8.32 -0.36
C PRO A 300 -3.71 9.58 -0.47
N ILE A 301 -2.58 9.51 -1.17
CA ILE A 301 -1.65 10.59 -1.44
C ILE A 301 -1.10 10.45 -2.86
N GLY A 302 -0.78 11.57 -3.51
CA GLY A 302 -0.06 11.59 -4.78
C GLY A 302 1.19 12.44 -4.73
N PHE A 303 1.90 12.49 -5.86
CA PHE A 303 3.14 13.25 -5.99
C PHE A 303 2.96 14.40 -6.99
N GLY A 304 3.19 15.63 -6.54
CA GLY A 304 3.16 16.81 -7.41
C GLY A 304 4.41 16.91 -8.29
N CYS A 305 4.25 16.96 -9.62
CA CYS A 305 5.36 17.01 -10.57
C CYS A 305 5.77 18.44 -10.99
N SER A 306 5.22 19.48 -10.34
CA SER A 306 5.62 20.86 -10.60
C SER A 306 7.11 21.11 -10.33
N ARG A 307 7.75 21.84 -11.24
CA ARG A 307 9.18 22.20 -11.17
C ARG A 307 9.46 23.48 -10.40
N TYR A 308 8.46 24.30 -10.12
CA TYR A 308 8.67 25.57 -9.41
C TYR A 308 8.72 25.34 -7.89
N ARG A 309 9.81 25.75 -7.26
CA ARG A 309 10.02 25.64 -5.82
C ARG A 309 10.85 26.81 -5.33
N ASP A 310 10.33 27.55 -4.36
CA ASP A 310 11.06 28.62 -3.64
C ASP A 310 11.75 29.66 -4.57
N GLY A 311 11.11 29.97 -5.71
CA GLY A 311 11.65 30.92 -6.70
C GLY A 311 12.54 30.30 -7.78
N GLU A 312 12.82 29.00 -7.71
CA GLU A 312 13.71 28.31 -8.64
C GLU A 312 13.01 27.15 -9.37
N TYR A 313 13.54 26.80 -10.55
CA TYR A 313 13.13 25.64 -11.30
C TYR A 313 14.06 24.46 -11.03
N VAL A 314 13.52 23.37 -10.51
CA VAL A 314 14.29 22.16 -10.19
C VAL A 314 13.96 21.02 -11.15
N ASP A 315 14.95 20.21 -11.50
CA ASP A 315 14.69 18.93 -12.16
C ASP A 315 14.00 17.97 -11.19
N ARG A 316 12.99 17.25 -11.68
CA ARG A 316 12.14 16.37 -10.89
C ARG A 316 12.30 14.90 -11.23
N ALA A 317 13.01 14.54 -12.30
CA ALA A 317 13.09 13.15 -12.79
C ALA A 317 13.46 12.16 -11.66
N ASP A 318 14.54 12.44 -10.93
CA ASP A 318 14.98 11.57 -9.82
C ASP A 318 14.01 11.53 -8.65
N SER A 319 13.37 12.66 -8.34
CA SER A 319 12.37 12.71 -7.26
C SER A 319 11.09 11.96 -7.60
N ILE A 320 10.66 12.01 -8.87
CA ILE A 320 9.51 11.25 -9.38
C ILE A 320 9.84 9.76 -9.38
N ALA A 321 11.04 9.40 -9.86
CA ALA A 321 11.51 8.01 -9.81
C ALA A 321 11.56 7.47 -8.38
N GLY A 322 12.13 8.24 -7.44
CA GLY A 322 12.17 7.90 -6.02
C GLY A 322 10.79 7.83 -5.37
N ALA A 323 9.83 8.66 -5.78
CA ALA A 323 8.44 8.55 -5.33
C ALA A 323 7.79 7.25 -5.81
N LEU A 324 7.98 6.89 -7.09
CA LEU A 324 7.48 5.61 -7.61
C LEU A 324 8.12 4.41 -6.88
N ASP A 325 9.42 4.49 -6.58
CA ASP A 325 10.16 3.47 -5.81
C ASP A 325 9.63 3.34 -4.38
N ALA A 326 9.35 4.47 -3.71
CA ALA A 326 8.75 4.48 -2.37
C ALA A 326 7.30 3.96 -2.34
N GLY A 327 6.64 3.85 -3.51
CA GLY A 327 5.30 3.27 -3.62
C GLY A 327 4.19 4.25 -4.02
N TYR A 328 4.50 5.50 -4.41
CA TYR A 328 3.49 6.41 -4.94
C TYR A 328 2.87 5.85 -6.22
N ARG A 329 1.54 6.00 -6.37
CA ARG A 329 0.78 5.53 -7.55
C ARG A 329 -0.16 6.58 -8.12
N LEU A 330 0.01 7.85 -7.75
CA LEU A 330 -0.68 9.01 -8.34
C LEU A 330 0.36 10.08 -8.66
N LEU A 331 0.50 10.43 -9.93
CA LEU A 331 1.35 11.52 -10.41
C LEU A 331 0.48 12.68 -10.93
N ASP A 332 0.77 13.87 -10.43
CA ASP A 332 0.08 15.10 -10.81
C ASP A 332 0.97 15.93 -11.76
N SER A 333 0.59 15.95 -13.03
CA SER A 333 1.28 16.62 -14.14
C SER A 333 0.47 17.79 -14.71
N ALA A 334 1.11 18.63 -15.51
CA ALA A 334 0.48 19.68 -16.30
C ALA A 334 1.41 20.09 -17.45
N GLU A 335 0.85 20.48 -18.60
CA GLU A 335 1.67 20.97 -19.72
C GLU A 335 2.49 22.22 -19.32
N LEU A 336 1.95 23.07 -18.43
CA LEU A 336 2.65 24.25 -17.89
C LEU A 336 3.98 23.87 -17.22
N TYR A 337 4.07 22.69 -16.60
CA TYR A 337 5.29 22.29 -15.92
C TYR A 337 6.42 22.03 -16.92
N GLY A 338 6.08 21.72 -18.18
CA GLY A 338 7.05 21.62 -19.28
C GLY A 338 8.01 20.43 -19.19
N ASN A 339 7.78 19.51 -18.25
CA ASN A 339 8.64 18.37 -17.92
C ASN A 339 7.93 17.01 -18.14
N GLU A 340 6.83 16.99 -18.89
CA GLU A 340 6.03 15.79 -19.17
C GLU A 340 6.85 14.67 -19.82
N HIS A 341 7.80 14.99 -20.70
CA HIS A 341 8.73 14.01 -21.23
C HIS A 341 9.59 13.31 -20.19
N ARG A 342 10.00 14.01 -19.12
CA ARG A 342 10.81 13.39 -18.06
C ARG A 342 9.98 12.41 -17.26
N ILE A 343 8.70 12.71 -17.06
CA ILE A 343 7.76 11.77 -16.46
C ILE A 343 7.62 10.55 -17.38
N GLY A 344 7.48 10.76 -18.69
CA GLY A 344 7.46 9.69 -19.70
C GLY A 344 8.71 8.80 -19.65
N ASP A 345 9.89 9.39 -19.63
CA ASP A 345 11.17 8.67 -19.53
C ASP A 345 11.25 7.83 -18.24
N VAL A 346 10.80 8.40 -17.11
CA VAL A 346 10.75 7.68 -15.82
C VAL A 346 9.76 6.52 -15.85
N LEU A 347 8.60 6.67 -16.49
CA LEU A 347 7.59 5.62 -16.61
C LEU A 347 7.97 4.53 -17.61
N ALA A 348 8.78 4.86 -18.63
CA ALA A 348 9.30 3.91 -19.60
C ALA A 348 10.55 3.16 -19.12
N ALA A 349 11.18 3.61 -18.03
CA ALA A 349 12.38 3.00 -17.49
C ALA A 349 12.12 1.56 -16.97
N PRO A 350 13.07 0.61 -17.15
CA PRO A 350 12.95 -0.73 -16.58
C PRO A 350 12.68 -0.69 -15.07
N GLY A 351 11.71 -1.48 -14.62
CA GLY A 351 11.32 -1.53 -13.21
C GLY A 351 10.45 -0.37 -12.73
N ALA A 352 10.06 0.55 -13.61
CA ALA A 352 8.92 1.42 -13.38
C ALA A 352 7.63 0.58 -13.28
N PRO A 353 6.64 1.00 -12.50
CA PRO A 353 5.35 0.32 -12.44
C PRO A 353 4.65 0.37 -13.79
N ASP A 354 3.91 -0.70 -14.12
CA ASP A 354 3.05 -0.72 -15.31
C ASP A 354 2.15 0.52 -15.34
N ARG A 355 1.91 1.07 -16.54
CA ARG A 355 1.07 2.27 -16.73
C ARG A 355 -0.28 2.17 -16.03
N GLU A 356 -0.91 1.00 -16.06
CA GLU A 356 -2.22 0.71 -15.46
C GLU A 356 -2.22 0.66 -13.92
N ARG A 357 -1.03 0.72 -13.31
CA ARG A 357 -0.82 0.80 -11.86
C ARG A 357 -0.54 2.24 -11.41
N VAL A 358 -0.48 3.23 -12.30
CA VAL A 358 -0.24 4.64 -11.95
C VAL A 358 -1.41 5.49 -12.41
N PHE A 359 -1.97 6.31 -11.52
CA PHE A 359 -2.96 7.32 -11.87
C PHE A 359 -2.22 8.57 -12.34
N LEU A 360 -2.46 8.98 -13.58
CA LEU A 360 -1.87 10.19 -14.13
C LEU A 360 -2.93 11.27 -14.33
N LEU A 361 -2.80 12.35 -13.57
CA LEU A 361 -3.57 13.58 -13.72
C LEU A 361 -2.80 14.55 -14.62
N GLY A 362 -3.34 14.88 -15.78
CA GLY A 362 -2.83 15.92 -16.66
C GLY A 362 -3.70 17.17 -16.63
N LYS A 363 -3.14 18.32 -17.02
CA LYS A 363 -3.88 19.59 -17.05
C LYS A 363 -3.57 20.39 -18.30
N VAL A 364 -4.62 20.89 -18.94
CA VAL A 364 -4.52 21.89 -20.02
C VAL A 364 -4.40 23.29 -19.42
N TRP A 365 -3.47 24.08 -19.92
CA TRP A 365 -3.20 25.44 -19.48
C TRP A 365 -4.17 26.46 -20.10
N ASN A 366 -4.27 27.62 -19.47
CA ASN A 366 -5.26 28.66 -19.77
C ASN A 366 -5.20 29.15 -21.22
N THR A 367 -4.00 29.19 -21.82
CA THR A 367 -3.79 29.58 -23.22
C THR A 367 -4.36 28.57 -24.21
N ASN A 368 -4.74 27.36 -23.77
CA ASN A 368 -5.18 26.26 -24.63
C ASN A 368 -6.65 25.88 -24.43
N HIS A 369 -7.47 26.67 -23.71
CA HIS A 369 -8.90 26.35 -23.51
C HIS A 369 -9.73 26.30 -24.82
N GLY A 370 -9.31 27.03 -25.86
CA GLY A 370 -9.89 26.91 -27.21
C GLY A 370 -9.27 25.79 -28.07
N HIS A 371 -8.17 25.18 -27.60
CA HIS A 371 -7.30 24.26 -28.34
C HIS A 371 -7.00 22.98 -27.52
N VAL A 372 -7.94 22.57 -26.65
CA VAL A 372 -7.71 21.51 -25.65
C VAL A 372 -7.28 20.17 -26.29
N ALA A 373 -7.85 19.85 -27.44
CA ALA A 373 -7.50 18.67 -28.24
C ALA A 373 -6.00 18.63 -28.59
N GLU A 374 -5.46 19.74 -29.05
CA GLU A 374 -4.08 19.87 -29.52
C GLU A 374 -3.11 19.80 -28.34
N ALA A 375 -3.43 20.51 -27.25
CA ALA A 375 -2.66 20.47 -26.01
C ALA A 375 -2.60 19.05 -25.43
N CYS A 376 -3.76 18.38 -25.32
CA CYS A 376 -3.83 17.01 -24.80
C CYS A 376 -3.01 16.03 -25.66
N ALA A 377 -3.16 16.09 -26.99
CA ALA A 377 -2.37 15.25 -27.89
C ALA A 377 -0.86 15.50 -27.75
N GLY A 378 -0.46 16.76 -27.50
CA GLY A 378 0.92 17.12 -27.17
C GLY A 378 1.40 16.46 -25.87
N SER A 379 0.64 16.59 -24.79
CA SER A 379 0.98 16.00 -23.49
C SER A 379 1.05 14.47 -23.55
N LEU A 380 0.11 13.81 -24.24
CA LEU A 380 0.13 12.35 -24.44
C LEU A 380 1.41 11.90 -25.16
N ALA A 381 1.80 12.63 -26.22
CA ALA A 381 3.00 12.34 -26.97
C ALA A 381 4.28 12.56 -26.14
N GLU A 382 4.34 13.63 -25.33
CA GLU A 382 5.47 13.89 -24.43
C GLU A 382 5.60 12.80 -23.37
N LEU A 383 4.48 12.39 -22.76
CA LEU A 383 4.46 11.32 -21.75
C LEU A 383 4.67 9.91 -22.32
N GLY A 384 4.47 9.72 -23.62
CA GLY A 384 4.51 8.40 -24.25
C GLY A 384 3.36 7.48 -23.82
N ILE A 385 2.16 8.03 -23.62
CA ILE A 385 0.97 7.28 -23.18
C ILE A 385 -0.21 7.46 -24.14
N GLU A 386 -1.16 6.53 -24.10
CA GLU A 386 -2.35 6.57 -24.96
C GLU A 386 -3.51 7.38 -24.35
N ALA A 387 -3.59 7.41 -23.02
CA ALA A 387 -4.65 8.12 -22.30
C ALA A 387 -4.22 8.56 -20.90
N PHE A 388 -4.78 9.67 -20.44
CA PHE A 388 -4.78 10.08 -19.03
C PHE A 388 -5.83 9.31 -18.22
N ASP A 389 -5.58 9.12 -16.92
CA ASP A 389 -6.64 8.67 -16.01
C ASP A 389 -7.62 9.80 -15.70
N CYS A 390 -7.09 11.02 -15.54
CA CYS A 390 -7.87 12.25 -15.50
C CYS A 390 -7.16 13.37 -16.25
N TYR A 391 -7.90 14.12 -17.06
CA TYR A 391 -7.42 15.35 -17.70
C TYR A 391 -8.29 16.53 -17.28
N ALA A 392 -7.67 17.65 -16.89
CA ALA A 392 -8.37 18.74 -16.22
C ALA A 392 -8.07 20.13 -16.79
N LEU A 393 -9.00 21.06 -16.65
CA LEU A 393 -8.70 22.49 -16.81
C LEU A 393 -7.83 22.95 -15.63
N HIS A 394 -6.68 23.59 -15.90
CA HIS A 394 -5.76 24.02 -14.83
C HIS A 394 -6.29 25.25 -14.06
N TRP A 395 -7.04 26.12 -14.72
CA TRP A 395 -7.75 27.24 -14.10
C TRP A 395 -9.09 27.48 -14.81
N PRO A 396 -10.03 28.23 -14.22
CA PRO A 396 -11.31 28.51 -14.86
C PRO A 396 -11.27 29.58 -15.97
N GLU A 397 -10.18 30.33 -16.11
CA GLU A 397 -10.08 31.47 -17.04
C GLU A 397 -9.34 31.08 -18.33
N ALA A 398 -9.82 31.56 -19.48
CA ALA A 398 -9.22 31.33 -20.79
C ALA A 398 -8.36 32.53 -21.24
N TRP A 399 -7.15 32.24 -21.72
CA TRP A 399 -6.18 33.24 -22.18
C TRP A 399 -5.92 33.13 -23.68
N VAL A 400 -5.32 34.19 -24.25
CA VAL A 400 -4.95 34.23 -25.68
C VAL A 400 -4.03 33.05 -26.01
N TYR A 401 -4.37 32.35 -27.08
CA TYR A 401 -3.63 31.19 -27.56
C TYR A 401 -2.19 31.54 -27.94
N GLN A 402 -1.25 30.73 -27.42
CA GLN A 402 0.20 30.86 -27.65
C GLN A 402 0.82 29.61 -28.30
N GLY A 403 0.00 28.64 -28.68
CA GLY A 403 0.47 27.31 -29.10
C GLY A 403 0.66 26.33 -27.94
N PRO A 404 0.93 25.05 -28.24
CA PRO A 404 1.18 24.02 -27.23
C PRO A 404 2.46 24.30 -26.42
N LEU A 405 2.42 24.06 -25.10
CA LEU A 405 3.53 24.32 -24.17
C LEU A 405 4.56 23.17 -24.12
N ARG A 406 4.88 22.58 -25.27
CA ARG A 406 5.81 21.43 -25.35
C ARG A 406 7.22 21.85 -24.95
N ARG A 407 7.88 20.99 -24.15
CA ARG A 407 9.26 21.20 -23.70
C ARG A 407 9.48 22.60 -23.08
N LEU A 408 8.45 23.17 -22.45
CA LEU A 408 8.51 24.52 -21.90
C LEU A 408 9.69 24.68 -20.92
N ALA A 409 10.00 23.64 -20.13
CA ALA A 409 11.11 23.67 -19.17
C ALA A 409 12.51 23.76 -19.82
N GLU A 410 12.65 23.49 -21.12
CA GLU A 410 13.91 23.56 -21.85
C GLU A 410 14.15 24.94 -22.51
N LYS A 411 13.15 25.82 -22.48
CA LYS A 411 13.22 27.17 -23.06
C LYS A 411 13.86 28.18 -22.09
N PRO A 412 14.41 29.30 -22.56
CA PRO A 412 14.80 30.41 -21.68
C PRO A 412 13.62 30.91 -20.83
N VAL A 413 13.86 31.29 -19.57
CA VAL A 413 12.79 31.70 -18.62
C VAL A 413 11.88 32.79 -19.20
N SER A 414 12.44 33.78 -19.88
CA SER A 414 11.67 34.86 -20.52
C SER A 414 10.74 34.35 -21.63
N GLU A 415 11.15 33.32 -22.38
CA GLU A 415 10.29 32.68 -23.39
C GLU A 415 9.20 31.84 -22.72
N GLN A 416 9.53 31.17 -21.61
CA GLN A 416 8.53 30.44 -20.83
C GLN A 416 7.43 31.36 -20.33
N GLU A 417 7.82 32.50 -19.75
CA GLU A 417 6.90 33.51 -19.24
C GLU A 417 6.04 34.07 -20.37
N ALA A 418 6.62 34.47 -21.50
CA ALA A 418 5.88 35.01 -22.63
C ALA A 418 4.83 34.02 -23.19
N LEU A 419 5.15 32.73 -23.27
CA LEU A 419 4.25 31.70 -23.79
C LEU A 419 3.18 31.27 -22.78
N ALA A 420 3.53 31.11 -21.51
CA ALA A 420 2.61 30.64 -20.49
C ALA A 420 1.73 31.77 -19.93
N PHE A 421 2.24 32.99 -19.91
CA PHE A 421 1.63 34.13 -19.24
C PHE A 421 1.58 35.32 -20.22
N PRO A 422 0.76 35.26 -21.29
CA PRO A 422 0.69 36.33 -22.27
C PRO A 422 0.10 37.60 -21.64
N GLU A 423 0.67 38.75 -21.96
CA GLU A 423 0.23 40.05 -21.44
C GLU A 423 -0.15 41.00 -22.57
N THR A 424 -1.10 41.89 -22.29
CA THR A 424 -1.42 43.02 -23.15
C THR A 424 -0.31 44.06 -23.07
N ALA A 425 -0.33 45.08 -23.94
CA ALA A 425 0.60 46.19 -23.88
C ALA A 425 0.56 46.96 -22.53
N GLY A 426 -0.51 46.80 -21.74
CA GLY A 426 -0.66 47.40 -20.41
C GLY A 426 -0.14 46.55 -19.25
N GLY A 427 0.43 45.35 -19.51
CA GLY A 427 0.89 44.41 -18.48
C GLY A 427 -0.23 43.59 -17.82
N GLU A 428 -1.46 43.69 -18.31
CA GLU A 428 -2.57 42.85 -17.87
C GLU A 428 -2.55 41.51 -18.60
N ARG A 429 -3.08 40.45 -17.99
CA ARG A 429 -3.19 39.13 -18.62
C ARG A 429 -4.05 39.21 -19.89
N ALA A 430 -3.54 38.70 -21.01
CA ALA A 430 -4.27 38.70 -22.27
C ALA A 430 -5.32 37.58 -22.28
N THR A 431 -6.60 37.93 -22.11
CA THR A 431 -7.73 37.01 -22.03
C THR A 431 -8.48 36.87 -23.37
N VAL A 432 -9.32 35.84 -23.48
CA VAL A 432 -10.26 35.66 -24.60
C VAL A 432 -11.68 35.46 -24.07
N ASP A 433 -12.68 35.83 -24.87
CA ASP A 433 -14.09 35.60 -24.56
C ASP A 433 -14.46 34.13 -24.83
N LEU A 434 -14.12 33.27 -23.87
CA LEU A 434 -14.44 31.85 -23.86
C LEU A 434 -14.83 31.47 -22.44
N SER A 435 -16.09 31.06 -22.26
CA SER A 435 -16.63 30.75 -20.94
C SER A 435 -16.08 29.43 -20.38
N LEU A 436 -16.14 29.27 -19.05
CA LEU A 436 -15.76 28.02 -18.38
C LEU A 436 -16.54 26.81 -18.90
N THR A 437 -17.82 26.97 -19.24
CA THR A 437 -18.66 25.88 -19.78
C THR A 437 -18.29 25.53 -21.22
N GLU A 438 -17.85 26.50 -22.03
CA GLU A 438 -17.29 26.22 -23.37
C GLU A 438 -15.92 25.54 -23.28
N ALA A 439 -15.06 25.98 -22.35
CA ALA A 439 -13.79 25.30 -22.07
C ALA A 439 -14.02 23.85 -21.63
N TRP A 440 -15.04 23.62 -20.79
CA TRP A 440 -15.45 22.29 -20.37
C TRP A 440 -15.92 21.44 -21.54
N ALA A 441 -16.79 21.96 -22.41
CA ALA A 441 -17.22 21.24 -23.62
C ALA A 441 -16.05 20.85 -24.53
N ASN A 442 -15.03 21.72 -24.66
CA ASN A 442 -13.80 21.38 -25.38
C ASN A 442 -13.00 20.24 -24.70
N LEU A 443 -13.00 20.20 -23.36
CA LEU A 443 -12.40 19.13 -22.57
C LEU A 443 -13.18 17.81 -22.70
N GLU A 444 -14.51 17.85 -22.80
CA GLU A 444 -15.35 16.66 -23.07
C GLU A 444 -14.96 15.97 -24.37
N GLY A 445 -14.59 16.74 -25.40
CA GLY A 445 -14.05 16.20 -26.65
C GLY A 445 -12.72 15.44 -26.51
N VAL A 446 -11.98 15.57 -25.39
CA VAL A 446 -10.83 14.70 -25.07
C VAL A 446 -11.29 13.34 -24.57
N HIS A 447 -12.30 13.31 -23.71
CA HIS A 447 -12.89 12.08 -23.20
C HIS A 447 -13.56 11.28 -24.33
N GLU A 448 -14.30 11.93 -25.23
CA GLU A 448 -14.94 11.28 -26.39
C GLU A 448 -13.94 10.57 -27.31
N ARG A 449 -12.70 11.06 -27.39
CA ARG A 449 -11.62 10.43 -28.17
C ARG A 449 -10.94 9.28 -27.45
N GLY A 450 -11.29 9.01 -26.19
CA GLY A 450 -10.62 8.03 -25.33
C GLY A 450 -9.25 8.49 -24.80
N TRP A 451 -8.91 9.77 -24.95
CA TRP A 451 -7.62 10.34 -24.52
C TRP A 451 -7.55 10.66 -23.02
N ALA A 452 -8.69 10.68 -22.35
CA ALA A 452 -8.79 10.77 -20.90
C ALA A 452 -9.95 9.90 -20.42
N ARG A 453 -9.74 9.11 -19.36
CA ARG A 453 -10.79 8.24 -18.78
C ARG A 453 -11.81 9.01 -17.96
N THR A 454 -11.37 10.07 -17.29
CA THR A 454 -12.23 11.00 -16.56
C THR A 454 -11.75 12.44 -16.74
N LEU A 455 -12.61 13.39 -16.35
CA LEU A 455 -12.34 14.82 -16.47
C LEU A 455 -12.36 15.49 -15.10
N GLY A 456 -11.63 16.60 -14.98
CA GLY A 456 -11.56 17.36 -13.74
C GLY A 456 -11.39 18.86 -13.92
N LEU A 457 -11.52 19.59 -12.81
CA LEU A 457 -11.35 21.03 -12.74
C LEU A 457 -10.30 21.37 -11.69
N CYS A 458 -9.48 22.38 -11.95
CA CYS A 458 -8.56 22.92 -10.96
C CYS A 458 -8.91 24.38 -10.65
N ASN A 459 -8.66 24.79 -9.41
CA ASN A 459 -8.78 26.19 -8.96
C ASN A 459 -10.17 26.82 -9.16
N VAL A 460 -11.23 26.02 -9.03
CA VAL A 460 -12.62 26.49 -9.16
C VAL A 460 -13.26 26.84 -7.82
N THR A 461 -14.15 27.83 -7.83
CA THR A 461 -15.09 28.07 -6.74
C THR A 461 -16.25 27.07 -6.80
N ARG A 462 -17.03 27.00 -5.71
CA ARG A 462 -18.27 26.21 -5.68
C ARG A 462 -19.23 26.61 -6.80
N ASP A 463 -19.48 27.91 -6.98
CA ASP A 463 -20.39 28.41 -8.02
C ASP A 463 -19.89 28.11 -9.44
N GLN A 464 -18.57 28.09 -9.66
CA GLN A 464 -17.99 27.67 -10.94
C GLN A 464 -18.19 26.18 -11.19
N LEU A 465 -17.97 25.35 -10.17
CA LEU A 465 -18.22 23.91 -10.24
C LEU A 465 -19.70 23.60 -10.48
N GLU A 466 -20.61 24.27 -9.78
CA GLU A 466 -22.06 24.14 -9.97
C GLU A 466 -22.49 24.50 -11.40
N ARG A 467 -21.93 25.58 -11.97
CA ARG A 467 -22.16 25.97 -13.36
C ARG A 467 -21.72 24.90 -14.36
N VAL A 468 -20.53 24.32 -14.16
CA VAL A 468 -20.05 23.23 -15.02
C VAL A 468 -20.95 21.99 -14.87
N LEU A 469 -21.28 21.58 -13.65
CA LEU A 469 -22.18 20.45 -13.40
C LEU A 469 -23.55 20.61 -14.08
N GLY A 470 -24.07 21.84 -14.15
CA GLY A 470 -25.33 22.13 -14.82
C GLY A 470 -25.28 22.06 -16.35
N ALA A 471 -24.09 22.16 -16.95
CA ALA A 471 -23.89 22.17 -18.40
C ALA A 471 -23.19 20.91 -18.94
N ALA A 472 -22.52 20.14 -18.09
CA ALA A 472 -21.68 19.01 -18.46
C ALA A 472 -22.49 17.81 -18.96
N THR A 473 -22.02 17.22 -20.06
CA THR A 473 -22.45 15.89 -20.52
C THR A 473 -21.65 14.80 -19.80
N VAL A 474 -20.34 15.02 -19.61
CA VAL A 474 -19.44 14.20 -18.80
C VAL A 474 -19.17 14.96 -17.51
N PRO A 475 -19.72 14.56 -16.35
CA PRO A 475 -19.53 15.32 -15.12
C PRO A 475 -18.07 15.28 -14.64
N PRO A 476 -17.56 16.35 -14.00
CA PRO A 476 -16.25 16.33 -13.37
C PRO A 476 -16.17 15.25 -12.29
N ALA A 477 -15.19 14.36 -12.40
CA ALA A 477 -14.92 13.31 -11.41
C ALA A 477 -13.93 13.76 -10.33
N LEU A 478 -13.20 14.84 -10.60
CA LEU A 478 -12.10 15.33 -9.77
C LEU A 478 -12.08 16.87 -9.73
N VAL A 479 -11.83 17.43 -8.55
CA VAL A 479 -11.55 18.85 -8.33
C VAL A 479 -10.24 18.99 -7.60
N GLN A 480 -9.30 19.75 -8.16
CA GLN A 480 -8.03 20.08 -7.50
C GLN A 480 -8.02 21.54 -7.04
N VAL A 481 -7.72 21.79 -5.77
CA VAL A 481 -7.67 23.15 -5.21
C VAL A 481 -6.56 23.30 -4.18
N GLU A 482 -6.14 24.54 -3.94
CA GLU A 482 -5.26 24.87 -2.83
C GLU A 482 -6.00 24.56 -1.53
N ARG A 483 -5.41 23.69 -0.72
CA ARG A 483 -5.98 23.28 0.56
C ARG A 483 -4.91 22.91 1.57
N HIS A 484 -4.98 23.57 2.72
CA HIS A 484 -4.15 23.38 3.90
C HIS A 484 -4.95 23.89 5.12
N PRO A 485 -4.48 23.72 6.38
CA PRO A 485 -5.26 24.11 7.57
C PRO A 485 -5.75 25.55 7.59
N TYR A 486 -4.96 26.53 7.14
CA TYR A 486 -5.41 27.92 7.04
C TYR A 486 -6.57 28.12 6.03
N ARG A 487 -6.68 27.27 5.01
CA ARG A 487 -7.68 27.36 3.93
C ARG A 487 -8.32 25.99 3.69
N PRO A 488 -9.21 25.53 4.58
CA PRO A 488 -9.70 24.15 4.58
C PRO A 488 -10.75 23.84 3.51
N ARG A 489 -11.39 24.89 2.96
CA ARG A 489 -12.38 24.80 1.87
C ARG A 489 -13.57 23.88 2.20
N HIS A 490 -14.05 23.92 3.45
CA HIS A 490 -15.09 23.02 3.97
C HIS A 490 -16.29 22.86 3.03
N ASP A 491 -16.88 23.97 2.59
CA ASP A 491 -18.07 23.96 1.73
C ASP A 491 -17.84 23.25 0.38
N LEU A 492 -16.71 23.53 -0.28
CA LEU A 492 -16.38 22.90 -1.56
C LEU A 492 -16.10 21.40 -1.38
N VAL A 493 -15.39 21.02 -0.31
CA VAL A 493 -15.08 19.61 -0.03
C VAL A 493 -16.34 18.82 0.27
N ALA A 494 -17.25 19.36 1.09
CA ALA A 494 -18.54 18.73 1.37
C ALA A 494 -19.38 18.59 0.10
N PHE A 495 -19.49 19.67 -0.69
CA PHE A 495 -20.23 19.68 -1.95
C PHE A 495 -19.74 18.62 -2.94
N CYS A 496 -18.42 18.48 -3.09
CA CYS A 496 -17.80 17.45 -3.92
C CYS A 496 -18.09 16.04 -3.39
N ARG A 497 -17.94 15.82 -2.07
CA ARG A 497 -18.15 14.51 -1.44
C ARG A 497 -19.58 14.00 -1.64
N GLU A 498 -20.58 14.86 -1.45
CA GLU A 498 -22.00 14.54 -1.66
C GLU A 498 -22.31 14.10 -3.10
N ARG A 499 -21.47 14.49 -4.06
CA ARG A 499 -21.66 14.23 -5.51
C ARG A 499 -20.70 13.18 -6.06
N GLY A 500 -19.92 12.53 -5.21
CA GLY A 500 -18.93 11.54 -5.64
C GLY A 500 -17.73 12.14 -6.39
N ILE A 501 -17.49 13.45 -6.26
CA ILE A 501 -16.33 14.14 -6.88
C ILE A 501 -15.15 14.06 -5.92
N ARG A 502 -13.99 13.56 -6.38
CA ARG A 502 -12.79 13.51 -5.54
C ARG A 502 -12.10 14.86 -5.46
N VAL A 503 -11.67 15.24 -4.27
CA VAL A 503 -10.87 16.44 -4.05
C VAL A 503 -9.39 16.08 -3.95
N VAL A 504 -8.57 16.80 -4.70
CA VAL A 504 -7.10 16.74 -4.63
C VAL A 504 -6.58 18.07 -4.08
N ALA A 505 -5.75 18.02 -3.04
CA ALA A 505 -5.17 19.21 -2.43
C ALA A 505 -3.78 19.50 -3.02
N HIS A 506 -3.66 20.57 -3.80
CA HIS A 506 -2.35 21.09 -4.21
C HIS A 506 -1.81 22.08 -3.17
N SER A 507 -0.49 22.28 -3.20
CA SER A 507 0.22 23.13 -2.22
C SER A 507 -0.11 22.86 -0.75
N PRO A 508 -0.29 21.59 -0.31
CA PRO A 508 -0.77 21.31 1.04
C PRO A 508 0.20 21.75 2.14
N LEU A 509 1.47 21.98 1.80
CA LEU A 509 2.55 22.32 2.73
C LEU A 509 3.18 23.69 2.45
N SER A 510 2.63 24.47 1.51
CA SER A 510 3.30 25.66 0.97
C SER A 510 2.89 26.97 1.65
N ALA A 511 1.93 26.94 2.58
CA ALA A 511 1.53 28.14 3.31
C ALA A 511 2.66 28.61 4.24
N PRO A 512 3.14 29.86 4.13
CA PRO A 512 4.18 30.39 5.01
C PRO A 512 3.75 30.31 6.49
N GLY A 513 4.67 29.94 7.38
CA GLY A 513 4.41 29.83 8.82
C GLY A 513 3.68 28.55 9.25
N LEU A 514 2.90 27.91 8.37
CA LEU A 514 2.05 26.77 8.71
C LEU A 514 2.80 25.65 9.45
N LEU A 515 3.96 25.22 8.94
CA LEU A 515 4.70 24.10 9.54
C LEU A 515 5.40 24.45 10.87
N ALA A 516 5.34 25.72 11.29
CA ALA A 516 5.86 26.21 12.56
C ALA A 516 4.76 26.39 13.62
N GLU A 517 3.51 26.04 13.32
CA GLU A 517 2.40 26.10 14.26
C GLU A 517 2.58 25.10 15.42
N ASP A 518 2.47 25.59 16.66
CA ASP A 518 2.65 24.78 17.86
C ASP A 518 1.65 23.60 17.91
N VAL A 519 0.41 23.85 17.47
CA VAL A 519 -0.65 22.82 17.38
C VAL A 519 -0.21 21.63 16.52
N LEU A 520 0.47 21.88 15.40
CA LEU A 520 0.95 20.79 14.54
C LEU A 520 2.14 20.07 15.16
N ALA A 521 3.01 20.78 15.88
CA ALA A 521 4.16 20.19 16.57
C ALA A 521 3.72 19.29 17.73
N GLU A 522 2.70 19.69 18.49
CA GLU A 522 2.12 18.89 19.58
C GLU A 522 1.53 17.57 19.06
N ILE A 523 0.66 17.63 18.04
CA ILE A 523 0.07 16.44 17.42
C ILE A 523 1.15 15.54 16.80
N ALA A 524 2.15 16.15 16.17
CA ALA A 524 3.26 15.44 15.53
C ALA A 524 4.04 14.58 16.55
N ALA A 525 4.31 15.13 17.74
CA ALA A 525 5.01 14.43 18.82
C ALA A 525 4.24 13.18 19.30
N ASP A 526 2.93 13.30 19.51
CA ASP A 526 2.08 12.19 19.96
C ASP A 526 1.93 11.09 18.91
N ARG A 527 1.99 11.46 17.62
CA ARG A 527 1.76 10.55 16.49
C ARG A 527 3.04 9.99 15.86
N ALA A 528 4.22 10.40 16.34
CA ALA A 528 5.51 10.13 15.69
C ALA A 528 5.51 10.50 14.19
N LEU A 529 4.96 11.69 13.90
CA LEU A 529 4.95 12.33 12.58
C LEU A 529 5.79 13.62 12.63
N SER A 530 6.05 14.24 11.48
CA SER A 530 6.43 15.67 11.43
C SER A 530 5.19 16.56 11.32
N PRO A 531 5.31 17.88 11.55
CA PRO A 531 4.24 18.83 11.24
C PRO A 531 3.72 18.71 9.81
N ALA A 532 4.60 18.47 8.83
CA ALA A 532 4.20 18.19 7.46
C ALA A 532 3.37 16.90 7.36
N GLY A 533 3.80 15.83 8.04
CA GLY A 533 3.04 14.60 8.15
C GLY A 533 1.65 14.79 8.75
N VAL A 534 1.49 15.62 9.78
CA VAL A 534 0.19 15.94 10.39
C VAL A 534 -0.75 16.61 9.37
N VAL A 535 -0.26 17.58 8.58
CA VAL A 535 -1.07 18.25 7.55
C VAL A 535 -1.50 17.29 6.44
N LEU A 536 -0.63 16.36 6.06
CA LEU A 536 -0.96 15.32 5.07
C LEU A 536 -2.00 14.33 5.64
N ALA A 537 -1.80 13.86 6.87
CA ALA A 537 -2.74 12.98 7.57
C ALA A 537 -4.11 13.65 7.76
N TRP A 538 -4.14 14.96 8.04
CA TRP A 538 -5.37 15.74 8.13
C TRP A 538 -6.14 15.74 6.80
N ASN A 539 -5.48 15.99 5.67
CA ASN A 539 -6.13 15.91 4.35
C ASN A 539 -6.72 14.51 4.11
N VAL A 540 -5.94 13.46 4.36
CA VAL A 540 -6.35 12.07 4.11
C VAL A 540 -7.52 11.68 5.02
N THR A 541 -7.51 12.10 6.28
CA THR A 541 -8.59 11.86 7.24
C THR A 541 -9.91 12.51 6.79
N GLU A 542 -9.82 13.69 6.17
CA GLU A 542 -10.96 14.40 5.58
C GLU A 542 -11.40 13.84 4.21
N GLY A 543 -10.77 12.77 3.72
CA GLY A 543 -11.07 12.16 2.42
C GLY A 543 -10.53 12.93 1.21
N VAL A 544 -9.67 13.92 1.44
CA VAL A 544 -8.96 14.70 0.42
C VAL A 544 -7.61 14.07 0.11
N VAL A 545 -7.22 14.02 -1.16
CA VAL A 545 -5.93 13.44 -1.59
C VAL A 545 -4.89 14.55 -1.71
N PRO A 546 -3.93 14.71 -0.78
CA PRO A 546 -2.87 15.69 -0.95
C PRO A 546 -1.84 15.23 -1.99
N ILE A 547 -1.23 16.21 -2.68
CA ILE A 547 -0.15 15.98 -3.65
C ILE A 547 1.11 16.79 -3.30
N PRO A 548 1.78 16.50 -2.17
CA PRO A 548 3.03 17.17 -1.87
C PRO A 548 4.10 16.86 -2.93
N SER A 549 5.15 17.69 -2.96
CA SER A 549 6.35 17.42 -3.74
C SER A 549 7.58 17.57 -2.86
N SER A 550 8.62 16.79 -3.14
CA SER A 550 9.92 16.93 -2.48
C SER A 550 11.04 16.51 -3.43
N ILE A 551 12.23 17.07 -3.25
CA ILE A 551 13.47 16.58 -3.89
C ILE A 551 14.35 15.78 -2.90
N THR A 552 13.97 15.77 -1.62
CA THR A 552 14.68 15.04 -0.56
C THR A 552 14.06 13.66 -0.40
N PRO A 553 14.78 12.55 -0.66
CA PRO A 553 14.23 11.19 -0.62
C PRO A 553 13.55 10.84 0.72
N ALA A 554 14.16 11.22 1.85
CA ALA A 554 13.59 10.97 3.17
C ALA A 554 12.20 11.61 3.34
N HIS A 555 12.02 12.87 2.90
CA HIS A 555 10.71 13.54 2.94
C HIS A 555 9.69 12.88 2.00
N VAL A 556 10.12 12.30 0.86
CA VAL A 556 9.22 11.58 -0.05
C VAL A 556 8.61 10.37 0.67
N VAL A 557 9.45 9.57 1.33
CA VAL A 557 9.05 8.41 2.13
C VAL A 557 8.19 8.84 3.33
N GLU A 558 8.61 9.87 4.06
CA GLU A 558 7.88 10.38 5.22
C GLU A 558 6.48 10.90 4.87
N ASN A 559 6.36 11.67 3.78
CA ASN A 559 5.08 12.14 3.29
C ASN A 559 4.14 10.97 2.93
N LEU A 560 4.68 9.92 2.32
CA LEU A 560 3.89 8.74 1.97
C LEU A 560 3.41 7.99 3.22
N ARG A 561 4.31 7.81 4.19
CA ARG A 561 4.00 7.18 5.48
C ARG A 561 2.86 7.92 6.20
N ALA A 562 2.87 9.25 6.17
CA ALA A 562 1.83 10.06 6.82
C ALA A 562 0.42 9.78 6.29
N ALA A 563 0.28 9.30 5.05
CA ALA A 563 -1.02 8.92 4.47
C ALA A 563 -1.68 7.70 5.14
N SER A 564 -0.91 6.91 5.89
CA SER A 564 -1.44 5.81 6.72
C SER A 564 -2.08 6.28 8.02
N ALA A 565 -1.82 7.50 8.48
CA ALA A 565 -2.36 8.00 9.73
C ALA A 565 -3.82 8.46 9.58
N ARG A 566 -4.61 8.31 10.64
CA ARG A 566 -5.95 8.90 10.78
C ARG A 566 -6.00 9.71 12.06
N LEU A 567 -6.31 10.99 11.93
CA LEU A 567 -6.40 11.90 13.07
C LEU A 567 -7.74 11.70 13.80
N THR A 568 -7.71 11.80 15.13
CA THR A 568 -8.91 11.75 15.96
C THR A 568 -9.73 13.02 15.78
N ASP A 569 -11.00 12.98 16.20
CA ASP A 569 -11.88 14.15 16.14
C ASP A 569 -11.29 15.33 16.93
N ALA A 570 -10.73 15.07 18.12
CA ALA A 570 -10.08 16.09 18.94
C ALA A 570 -8.88 16.74 18.25
N GLU A 571 -8.03 15.98 17.57
CA GLU A 571 -6.90 16.53 16.81
C GLU A 571 -7.38 17.35 15.60
N ARG A 572 -8.45 16.92 14.93
CA ARG A 572 -9.05 17.69 13.84
C ARG A 572 -9.64 19.00 14.33
N GLU A 573 -10.27 19.00 15.50
CA GLU A 573 -10.78 20.21 16.17
C GLU A 573 -9.64 21.16 16.56
N GLN A 574 -8.52 20.64 17.06
CA GLN A 574 -7.32 21.45 17.33
C GLN A 574 -6.79 22.10 16.04
N ILE A 575 -6.63 21.34 14.95
CA ILE A 575 -6.15 21.87 13.66
C ILE A 575 -7.13 22.90 13.08
N ALA A 576 -8.45 22.74 13.30
CA ALA A 576 -9.45 23.68 12.83
C ALA A 576 -9.27 25.09 13.42
N THR A 577 -8.60 25.23 14.57
CA THR A 577 -8.28 26.54 15.15
C THR A 577 -7.31 27.37 14.31
N LEU A 578 -6.62 26.75 13.35
CA LEU A 578 -5.68 27.41 12.44
C LEU A 578 -6.38 28.07 11.24
N GLU A 579 -7.69 27.85 11.03
CA GLU A 579 -8.37 28.42 9.86
C GLU A 579 -8.25 29.96 9.84
N ASP A 580 -7.77 30.48 8.71
CA ASP A 580 -7.60 31.90 8.47
C ASP A 580 -8.26 32.27 7.13
N PRO A 581 -9.52 32.75 7.17
CA PRO A 581 -10.23 33.21 5.98
C PRO A 581 -9.54 34.37 5.24
N GLU A 582 -8.70 35.13 5.93
CA GLU A 582 -7.98 36.28 5.36
C GLU A 582 -6.59 35.90 4.81
N PHE A 583 -6.15 34.64 4.99
CA PHE A 583 -4.87 34.19 4.48
C PHE A 583 -4.77 34.37 2.95
N THR A 584 -3.72 35.08 2.53
CA THR A 584 -3.32 35.28 1.14
C THR A 584 -1.86 34.91 0.96
N ARG A 585 -1.55 34.23 -0.14
CA ARG A 585 -0.20 33.77 -0.49
C ARG A 585 0.63 34.83 -1.21
#